data_AF-A0A6P0V6Y1-F1
#
_entry.id   AF-A0A6P0V6Y1-F1
#
_cell.length_a   1.000
_cell.length_b   1.000
_cell.length_c   1.000
_cell.angle_alpha   90.00
_cell.angle_beta   90.00
_cell.angle_gamma   90.00
#
_symmetry.space_group_name_H-M   'P 1'
#
loop_
_entity.id
_entity.type
_entity.pdbx_description
1 polymer ?
#
loop_
_entity_poly.entity_id
_entity_poly.type
_entity_poly.pdbx_seq_one_letter_code
_entity_poly.pdbx_strand_id
1 'polypeptide(L)'
;MAVGGGKGKYVVYLTFDNEQFHYVVEASKSDEDENLTVGGQEGIYPAKLCIDLDTALKAAKTFAENGAMEKSVIWEQDEVFELV
;
A
#
# COMPACT_ATOMS: atom_id res chain seq x y z
N MET A 1 -6.13 4.30 -7.30
CA MET A 1 -4.96 4.28 -6.39
C MET A 1 -5.20 5.24 -5.24
N ALA A 2 -4.73 4.90 -4.04
CA ALA A 2 -4.68 5.82 -2.92
C ALA A 2 -3.33 5.73 -2.21
N VAL A 3 -2.92 6.86 -1.62
CA VAL A 3 -1.74 6.98 -0.78
C VAL A 3 -2.17 7.62 0.52
N GLY A 4 -1.82 6.99 1.64
CA GLY A 4 -2.17 7.47 2.97
C GLY A 4 -1.01 7.28 3.95
N GLY A 5 -1.02 8.02 5.05
CA GLY A 5 0.04 7.96 6.06
C GLY A 5 0.69 9.32 6.31
N GLY A 6 1.89 9.28 6.87
CA GLY A 6 2.67 10.46 7.24
C GLY A 6 3.85 10.10 8.15
N LYS A 7 4.63 11.10 8.57
CA LYS A 7 5.80 10.91 9.45
C LYS A 7 6.79 9.83 8.94
N GLY A 8 6.93 9.70 7.61
CA GLY A 8 7.87 8.78 6.97
C GLY A 8 7.33 7.35 6.75
N LYS A 9 6.07 7.08 7.10
CA LYS A 9 5.40 5.80 6.84
C LYS A 9 4.15 6.01 6.02
N TYR A 10 4.01 5.24 4.94
CA TYR A 10 2.91 5.36 4.00
C TYR A 10 2.34 3.99 3.68
N VAL A 11 1.03 3.95 3.45
CA VAL A 11 0.32 2.79 2.90
C VAL A 11 -0.14 3.18 1.51
N VAL A 12 0.16 2.33 0.52
CA VAL A 12 -0.23 2.53 -0.87
C VAL A 12 -0.99 1.32 -1.34
N TYR A 13 -2.18 1.56 -1.89
CA TYR A 13 -2.94 0.52 -2.55
C TYR A 13 -3.48 0.99 -3.90
N LEU A 14 -3.72 0.02 -4.76
CA LEU A 14 -4.27 0.19 -6.09
C LEU A 14 -5.34 -0.86 -6.34
N THR A 15 -6.41 -0.45 -7.01
CA THR A 15 -7.40 -1.32 -7.61
C THR A 15 -7.80 -0.71 -8.95
N PHE A 16 -8.17 -1.56 -9.91
CA PHE A 16 -8.66 -1.16 -11.22
C PHE A 16 -10.16 -1.42 -11.38
N ASP A 17 -10.70 -2.34 -10.59
CA ASP A 17 -12.07 -2.86 -10.66
C ASP A 17 -12.87 -2.62 -9.36
N ASN A 18 -12.22 -2.12 -8.31
CA ASN A 18 -12.73 -2.03 -6.93
C ASN A 18 -13.04 -3.38 -6.28
N GLU A 19 -12.55 -4.49 -6.84
CA GLU A 19 -12.70 -5.84 -6.31
C GLU A 19 -11.35 -6.41 -5.89
N GLN A 20 -10.34 -6.25 -6.73
CA GLN A 20 -8.98 -6.71 -6.49
C GLN A 20 -8.10 -5.55 -6.03
N PHE A 21 -7.61 -5.66 -4.81
CA PHE A 21 -6.72 -4.68 -4.21
C PHE A 21 -5.28 -5.20 -4.23
N HIS A 22 -4.37 -4.34 -4.66
CA HIS A 22 -2.94 -4.57 -4.65
C HIS A 22 -2.30 -3.55 -3.70
N TYR A 23 -1.54 -4.03 -2.73
CA TYR A 23 -0.82 -3.21 -1.77
C TYR A 23 0.66 -3.23 -2.06
N VAL A 24 1.33 -2.08 -1.94
CA VAL A 24 2.79 -2.05 -1.99
C VAL A 24 3.33 -2.56 -0.66
N VAL A 25 4.28 -3.49 -0.72
CA VAL A 25 4.92 -4.06 0.47
C VAL A 25 6.44 -3.90 0.44
N GLU A 26 7.02 -3.83 1.63
CA GLU A 26 8.45 -3.95 1.85
C GLU A 26 8.78 -5.34 2.40
N ALA A 27 9.23 -6.25 1.53
CA ALA A 27 9.46 -7.66 1.87
C ALA A 27 10.53 -7.92 2.94
N SER A 28 11.35 -6.92 3.29
CA SER A 28 12.31 -7.01 4.39
C SER A 28 11.71 -6.74 5.77
N LYS A 29 10.46 -6.26 5.84
CA LYS A 29 9.75 -6.00 7.10
C LYS A 29 8.87 -7.20 7.49
N SER A 30 8.57 -7.28 8.79
CA SER A 30 7.71 -8.31 9.36
C SER A 30 6.22 -8.05 9.09
N ASP A 31 5.40 -9.06 9.37
CA ASP A 31 3.94 -8.95 9.46
C ASP A 31 3.47 -8.43 10.83
N GLU A 32 4.38 -7.89 11.67
CA GLU A 32 4.01 -7.36 12.97
C GLU A 32 3.19 -6.08 12.83
N ASP A 33 2.22 -5.90 13.72
CA ASP A 33 1.30 -4.78 13.72
C ASP A 33 1.99 -3.46 14.13
N GLU A 34 1.76 -2.42 13.35
CA GLU A 34 2.16 -1.05 13.64
C GLU A 34 0.96 -0.10 13.59
N ASN A 35 0.94 0.88 14.50
CA ASN A 35 -0.04 1.96 14.48
C ASN A 35 0.36 3.02 13.46
N LEU A 36 -0.56 3.32 12.53
CA LEU A 36 -0.39 4.38 11.54
C LEU A 36 -1.69 5.16 11.35
N THR A 37 -1.59 6.49 11.31
CA THR A 37 -2.71 7.34 10.96
C THR A 37 -2.81 7.47 9.44
N VAL A 38 -3.90 6.97 8.85
CA VAL A 38 -4.20 7.05 7.42
C VAL A 38 -5.55 7.77 7.25
N GLY A 39 -5.60 8.79 6.38
CA GLY A 39 -6.85 9.53 6.14
C GLY A 39 -7.41 10.25 7.37
N GLY A 40 -6.57 10.53 8.38
CA GLY A 40 -6.99 11.14 9.66
C GLY A 40 -7.51 10.14 10.70
N GLN A 41 -7.53 8.85 10.39
CA GLN A 41 -7.94 7.79 11.31
C GLN A 41 -6.72 6.95 11.72
N GLU A 42 -6.60 6.62 13.01
CA GLU A 42 -5.64 5.63 13.48
C GLU A 42 -6.08 4.23 13.05
N GLY A 43 -5.15 3.48 12.46
CA GLY A 43 -5.33 2.09 12.08
C GLY A 43 -4.12 1.25 12.47
N ILE A 44 -4.32 -0.06 12.51
CA ILE A 44 -3.29 -1.06 12.74
C ILE A 44 -2.98 -1.69 11.39
N TYR A 45 -1.71 -1.67 10.99
CA TYR A 45 -1.24 -2.20 9.72
C TYR A 45 -0.02 -3.09 9.95
N PRO A 46 0.10 -4.23 9.25
CA PRO A 46 1.35 -4.97 9.17
C PRO A 46 2.52 -4.06 8.76
N ALA A 47 3.67 -4.18 9.43
CA ALA A 47 4.83 -3.33 9.20
C ALA A 47 5.29 -3.35 7.73
N LYS A 48 5.14 -4.49 7.05
CA LYS A 48 5.42 -4.62 5.61
C LYS A 48 4.60 -3.68 4.72
N LEU A 49 3.40 -3.26 5.12
CA LEU A 49 2.57 -2.30 4.38
C LEU A 49 2.97 -0.84 4.64
N CYS A 50 3.73 -0.59 5.71
CA CYS A 50 4.21 0.74 6.08
C CYS A 50 5.52 1.06 5.35
N ILE A 51 5.42 1.50 4.10
CA ILE A 51 6.57 1.81 3.22
C ILE A 51 7.09 3.24 3.40
N ASP A 52 8.29 3.51 2.88
CA ASP A 52 8.88 4.84 2.88
C ASP A 52 8.27 5.79 1.82
N LEU A 53 8.65 7.08 1.89
CA LEU A 53 8.16 8.11 0.99
C LEU A 53 8.58 7.87 -0.46
N ASP A 54 9.83 7.45 -0.69
CA ASP A 54 10.38 7.31 -2.04
C ASP A 54 9.67 6.19 -2.80
N THR A 55 9.41 5.07 -2.13
CA THR A 55 8.65 3.94 -2.63
C THR A 55 7.21 4.35 -2.95
N ALA A 56 6.58 5.10 -2.04
CA ALA A 56 5.21 5.59 -2.24
C ALA A 56 5.11 6.55 -3.44
N LEU A 57 6.04 7.50 -3.56
CA LEU A 57 6.09 8.44 -4.68
C LEU A 57 6.35 7.73 -6.01
N LYS A 58 7.20 6.70 -6.02
CA LYS A 58 7.49 5.92 -7.23
C LYS A 58 6.25 5.21 -7.75
N ALA A 59 5.53 4.51 -6.88
CA ALA A 59 4.26 3.86 -7.22
C ALA A 59 3.23 4.89 -7.72
N ALA A 60 3.11 6.03 -7.01
CA ALA A 60 2.15 7.07 -7.35
C ALA A 60 2.42 7.74 -8.69
N LYS A 61 3.68 8.06 -8.96
CA LYS A 61 4.11 8.69 -10.21
C LYS A 61 3.80 7.78 -11.39
N THR A 62 4.19 6.50 -11.32
CA THR A 62 3.98 5.56 -12.43
C THR A 62 2.50 5.34 -12.73
N PHE A 63 1.65 5.27 -11.70
CA PHE A 63 0.21 5.20 -11.91
C PHE A 63 -0.34 6.49 -12.51
N ALA A 64 0.06 7.66 -12.02
CA ALA A 64 -0.42 8.94 -12.53
C ALA A 64 0.00 9.20 -14.00
N GLU A 65 1.20 8.78 -14.39
CA GLU A 65 1.73 8.99 -15.75
C GLU A 65 1.20 7.96 -16.75
N ASN A 66 1.06 6.69 -16.33
CA ASN A 66 0.85 5.58 -17.26
C ASN A 66 -0.44 4.78 -17.02
N GLY A 67 -1.15 5.02 -15.91
CA GLY A 67 -2.29 4.20 -15.48
C GLY A 67 -1.91 2.76 -15.14
N ALA A 68 -0.65 2.50 -14.79
CA ALA A 68 -0.10 1.15 -14.59
C ALA A 68 0.61 0.99 -13.24
N MET A 69 0.82 -0.26 -12.83
CA MET A 69 1.58 -0.61 -11.63
C MET A 69 3.08 -0.37 -11.83
N GLU A 70 3.73 0.19 -10.81
CA GLU A 70 5.19 0.32 -10.78
C GLU A 70 5.85 -1.05 -10.66
N LYS A 71 6.72 -1.39 -11.61
CA LYS A 71 7.31 -2.75 -11.73
C LYS A 71 8.48 -2.99 -10.77
N SER A 72 9.09 -1.93 -10.26
CA SER A 72 10.25 -2.01 -9.37
C SER A 72 9.90 -2.05 -7.88
N VAL A 73 8.61 -1.98 -7.53
CA VAL A 73 8.14 -2.23 -6.17
C VAL A 73 7.43 -3.59 -6.11
N ILE A 74 7.31 -4.15 -4.92
CA ILE A 74 6.63 -5.42 -4.69
C ILE A 74 5.17 -5.12 -4.37
N TRP A 75 4.27 -5.81 -5.06
CA TRP A 75 2.83 -5.71 -4.82
C TRP A 75 2.32 -7.04 -4.29
N GLU A 76 1.58 -7.01 -3.19
CA GLU A 76 0.79 -8.14 -2.69
C GLU A 76 -0.68 -7.89 -3.04
N GLN A 77 -1.34 -8.90 -3.58
CA GLN A 77 -2.77 -8.87 -3.82
C GLN A 77 -3.49 -9.34 -2.55
N ASP A 78 -4.57 -8.65 -2.18
CA ASP A 78 -5.42 -9.06 -1.07
C ASP A 78 -6.01 -10.45 -1.35
N GLU A 79 -5.92 -11.36 -0.37
CA GLU A 79 -6.62 -12.65 -0.45
C GLU A 79 -8.09 -12.39 -0.10
N VAL A 80 -8.96 -12.38 -1.12
CA VAL A 80 -10.40 -12.21 -0.92
C VAL A 80 -10.93 -13.43 -0.17
N PHE A 81 -11.10 -13.31 1.16
CA PHE A 81 -11.88 -14.26 1.95
C PHE A 81 -13.33 -13.77 2.01
N GLU A 82 -14.17 -14.23 1.08
CA GLU A 82 -15.61 -14.15 1.26
C GLU A 82 -16.03 -15.11 2.38
N LEU A 83 -16.54 -14.57 3.49
CA LEU A 83 -17.29 -15.36 4.47
C LEU A 83 -18.66 -15.69 3.86
N VAL A 84 -18.87 -16.97 3.53
CA VAL A 84 -20.18 -17.55 3.19
C VAL A 84 -21.05 -17.66 4.44
#